data_AF-K1YBM3-F1
#
_entry.id   AF-K1YBM3-F1
#
_cell.length_a   1.000
_cell.length_b   1.000
_cell.length_c   1.000
_cell.angle_alpha   90.00
_cell.angle_beta   90.00
_cell.angle_gamma   90.00
#
_symmetry.space_group_name_H-M   'P 1'
#
loop_
_entity.id
_entity.type
_entity.pdbx_description
1 polymer ?
#
loop_
_entity_poly.entity_id
_entity_poly.type
_entity_poly.pdbx_seq_one_letter_code
_entity_poly.pdbx_strand_id
1 'polypeptide(L)'
;MAYVANAADMYTLMRKIKGGTIALCITLLAAIIIPLFFSVRSVTRPINRTMTMLKDIAQGEGDLTMRLEAQSKDEIGELGFWFNTFIEKLQEIIKRIAANSNLVEGSSNQLSSIAGKLYGGAEDTSRRTSNVAAASEQMSANLNNVAAAMEESSTNTNMVASAAEEMTSTINEIAENAERARSVSSKAVAQAQSASQNMRKLGEAAQKISTVTETITEISEQTNLLALNATIEAARAGEAGKGFAVVANEIKDLARQTAQATLNIKSQIEDVQRTTRSTVIEIDRISEVISGVNDIVGDDCRGG
;
A
#
# COMPACT_ATOMS: atom_id res chain seq x y z
N MET A 1 144.77 -22.76 90.51
CA MET A 1 144.25 -23.68 89.48
C MET A 1 142.85 -24.12 89.90
N ALA A 2 141.85 -24.02 89.01
CA ALA A 2 140.49 -24.61 89.08
C ALA A 2 139.26 -23.82 89.66
N TYR A 3 139.09 -22.51 89.39
CA TYR A 3 137.77 -21.84 89.64
C TYR A 3 137.27 -20.91 88.51
N VAL A 4 137.92 -20.89 87.34
CA VAL A 4 137.58 -19.98 86.21
C VAL A 4 136.59 -20.61 85.20
N ALA A 5 136.04 -21.80 85.43
CA ALA A 5 135.25 -22.52 84.41
C ALA A 5 133.71 -22.49 84.54
N ASN A 6 133.10 -22.01 85.63
CA ASN A 6 131.67 -22.33 85.90
C ASN A 6 130.63 -21.25 85.51
N ALA A 7 131.04 -20.05 85.08
CA ALA A 7 130.10 -18.99 84.73
C ALA A 7 129.61 -19.08 83.26
N ALA A 8 130.47 -19.47 82.31
CA ALA A 8 130.13 -19.53 80.89
C ALA A 8 129.15 -20.68 80.55
N ASP A 9 129.29 -21.83 81.20
CA ASP A 9 128.39 -22.98 81.00
C ASP A 9 127.00 -22.75 81.60
N MET A 10 126.90 -22.00 82.71
CA MET A 10 125.61 -21.62 83.31
C MET A 10 124.77 -20.73 82.37
N TYR A 11 125.42 -19.76 81.69
CA TYR A 11 124.75 -18.88 80.74
C TYR A 11 124.32 -19.60 79.46
N THR A 12 125.11 -20.56 78.96
CA THR A 12 124.74 -21.34 77.77
C THR A 12 123.61 -22.35 78.06
N LEU A 13 123.58 -22.94 79.26
CA LEU A 13 122.48 -23.80 79.72
C LEU A 13 121.17 -23.01 79.89
N MET A 14 121.23 -21.83 80.53
CA MET A 14 120.06 -20.94 80.65
C MET A 14 119.52 -20.49 79.28
N ARG A 15 120.38 -20.21 78.30
CA ARG A 15 119.97 -19.84 76.95
C ARG A 15 119.31 -21.00 76.18
N LYS A 16 119.80 -22.24 76.36
CA LYS A 16 119.16 -23.44 75.77
C LYS A 16 117.81 -23.76 76.41
N ILE A 17 117.68 -23.63 77.73
CA ILE A 17 116.41 -23.81 78.45
C ILE A 17 115.40 -22.73 78.03
N LYS A 18 115.81 -21.46 77.97
CA LYS A 18 114.93 -20.37 77.48
C LYS A 18 114.51 -20.56 76.01
N GLY A 19 115.41 -21.02 75.14
CA GLY A 19 115.07 -21.33 73.74
C GLY A 19 114.10 -22.50 73.61
N GLY A 20 114.30 -23.57 74.41
CA GLY A 20 113.44 -24.75 74.42
C GLY A 20 112.03 -24.47 74.97
N THR A 21 111.90 -23.67 76.03
CA THR A 21 110.58 -23.27 76.55
C THR A 21 109.83 -22.36 75.58
N ILE A 22 110.52 -21.43 74.92
CA ILE A 22 109.91 -20.58 73.86
C ILE A 22 109.44 -21.45 72.69
N ALA A 23 110.26 -22.39 72.21
CA ALA A 23 109.88 -23.29 71.12
C ALA A 23 108.65 -24.15 71.50
N LEU A 24 108.63 -24.73 72.70
CA LEU A 24 107.50 -25.52 73.21
C LEU A 24 106.21 -24.68 73.25
N CYS A 25 106.29 -23.47 73.81
CA CYS A 25 105.17 -22.54 73.84
C CYS A 25 104.67 -22.20 72.44
N ILE A 26 105.56 -21.94 71.47
CA ILE A 26 105.18 -21.67 70.08
C ILE A 26 104.49 -22.89 69.45
N THR A 27 105.01 -24.11 69.63
CA THR A 27 104.35 -25.33 69.10
C THR A 27 103.00 -25.59 69.74
N LEU A 28 102.84 -25.37 71.05
CA LEU A 28 101.54 -25.50 71.72
C LEU A 28 100.56 -24.42 71.26
N LEU A 29 101.04 -23.19 71.09
CA LEU A 29 100.23 -22.10 70.53
C LEU A 29 99.79 -22.41 69.10
N ALA A 30 100.71 -22.90 68.26
CA ALA A 30 100.43 -23.28 66.89
C ALA A 30 99.47 -24.47 66.80
N ALA A 31 99.62 -25.47 67.68
CA ALA A 31 98.72 -26.63 67.75
C ALA A 31 97.27 -26.26 68.12
N ILE A 32 97.06 -25.11 68.75
CA ILE A 32 95.71 -24.58 69.06
C ILE A 32 95.25 -23.62 67.96
N ILE A 33 96.11 -22.70 67.50
CA ILE A 33 95.75 -21.64 66.56
C ILE A 33 95.48 -22.19 65.16
N ILE A 34 96.27 -23.15 64.68
CA ILE A 34 96.10 -23.72 63.32
C ILE A 34 94.73 -24.39 63.15
N PRO A 35 94.29 -25.34 64.01
CA PRO A 35 92.97 -25.94 63.86
C PRO A 35 91.84 -24.93 64.06
N LEU A 36 91.98 -23.97 65.01
CA LEU A 36 90.99 -22.89 65.16
C LEU A 36 90.87 -22.03 63.90
N PHE A 37 91.98 -21.67 63.28
CA PHE A 37 92.01 -20.90 62.04
C PHE A 37 91.33 -21.67 60.89
N PHE A 38 91.59 -22.97 60.78
CA PHE A 38 90.92 -23.84 59.80
C PHE A 38 89.42 -24.00 60.10
N SER A 39 89.01 -24.20 61.35
CA SER A 39 87.58 -24.29 61.74
C SER A 39 86.82 -23.00 61.46
N VAL A 40 87.40 -21.83 61.77
CA VAL A 40 86.79 -20.53 61.45
C VAL A 40 86.64 -20.37 59.94
N ARG A 41 87.63 -20.80 59.16
CA ARG A 41 87.59 -20.69 57.69
C ARG A 41 86.64 -21.70 57.05
N SER A 42 86.53 -22.91 57.60
CA SER A 42 85.75 -24.01 57.03
C SER A 42 84.28 -24.03 57.48
N VAL A 43 83.98 -23.50 58.67
CA VAL A 43 82.63 -23.57 59.27
C VAL A 43 82.03 -22.17 59.49
N THR A 44 82.72 -21.32 60.26
CA THR A 44 82.17 -20.01 60.68
C THR A 44 81.96 -19.07 59.50
N ARG A 45 82.91 -19.02 58.54
CA ARG A 45 82.78 -18.15 57.36
C ARG A 45 81.61 -18.53 56.46
N PRO A 46 81.43 -19.80 56.03
CA PRO A 46 80.25 -20.20 55.26
C PRO A 46 78.93 -19.96 55.98
N ILE A 47 78.83 -20.26 57.28
CA ILE A 47 77.59 -20.03 58.05
C ILE A 47 77.24 -18.53 58.10
N ASN A 48 78.23 -17.66 58.36
CA ASN A 48 78.00 -16.21 58.36
C ASN A 48 77.59 -15.70 56.96
N ARG A 49 78.08 -16.30 55.87
CA ARG A 49 77.64 -15.98 54.51
C ARG A 49 76.17 -16.37 54.30
N THR A 50 75.77 -17.60 54.65
CA THR A 50 74.38 -18.04 54.58
C THR A 50 73.45 -17.16 55.42
N MET A 51 73.87 -16.82 56.64
CA MET A 51 73.13 -15.93 57.53
C MET A 51 72.95 -14.53 56.92
N THR A 52 74.01 -13.98 56.30
CA THR A 52 73.95 -12.67 55.65
C THR A 52 72.98 -12.68 54.46
N MET A 53 73.01 -13.73 53.64
CA MET A 53 72.09 -13.88 52.51
C MET A 53 70.64 -14.08 52.98
N LEU A 54 70.41 -14.89 54.01
CA LEU A 54 69.07 -15.05 54.58
C LEU A 54 68.55 -13.75 55.19
N LYS A 55 69.43 -12.97 55.82
CA LYS A 55 69.10 -11.64 56.35
C LYS A 55 68.75 -10.67 55.21
N ASP A 56 69.47 -10.70 54.09
CA ASP A 56 69.14 -9.89 52.92
C ASP A 56 67.79 -10.28 52.30
N ILE A 57 67.49 -11.58 52.24
CA ILE A 57 66.18 -12.06 51.75
C ILE A 57 65.04 -11.62 52.67
N ALA A 58 65.25 -11.62 53.99
CA ALA A 58 64.22 -11.33 54.96
C ALA A 58 64.04 -9.83 55.29
N GLN A 59 65.12 -9.04 55.25
CA GLN A 59 65.15 -7.64 55.69
C GLN A 59 65.75 -6.68 54.65
N GLY A 60 66.47 -7.19 53.66
CA GLY A 60 67.13 -6.41 52.62
C GLY A 60 66.27 -6.29 51.35
N GLU A 61 66.94 -6.29 50.20
CA GLU A 61 66.29 -6.10 48.89
C GLU A 61 65.64 -7.37 48.34
N GLY A 62 65.82 -8.52 49.01
CA GLY A 62 65.21 -9.77 48.57
C GLY A 62 65.89 -10.37 47.34
N ASP A 63 67.21 -10.20 47.17
CA ASP A 63 67.91 -10.66 45.97
C ASP A 63 68.02 -12.20 45.91
N LEU A 64 67.03 -12.82 45.28
CA LEU A 64 66.97 -14.26 45.04
C LEU A 64 67.91 -14.73 43.90
N THR A 65 68.78 -13.88 43.35
CA THR A 65 69.74 -14.28 42.30
C THR A 65 71.06 -14.77 42.88
N MET A 66 71.37 -14.41 44.12
CA MET A 66 72.59 -14.83 44.79
C MET A 66 72.60 -16.34 45.10
N ARG A 67 73.77 -16.97 45.06
CA ARG A 67 73.95 -18.42 45.34
C ARG A 67 75.16 -18.65 46.25
N LEU A 68 75.06 -19.68 47.10
CA LEU A 68 76.17 -20.13 47.94
C LEU A 68 77.11 -21.07 47.17
N GLU A 69 78.41 -20.96 47.42
CA GLU A 69 79.45 -21.83 46.86
C GLU A 69 79.44 -23.20 47.60
N ALA A 70 78.81 -24.22 47.02
CA ALA A 70 78.70 -25.57 47.60
C ALA A 70 79.85 -26.50 47.15
N GLN A 71 81.11 -26.13 47.41
CA GLN A 71 82.28 -26.90 46.96
C GLN A 71 82.76 -27.97 47.97
N SER A 72 82.25 -27.94 49.22
CA SER A 72 82.64 -28.90 50.26
C SER A 72 81.76 -30.16 50.22
N LYS A 73 82.29 -31.30 50.64
CA LYS A 73 81.57 -32.59 50.74
C LYS A 73 81.09 -32.89 52.17
N ASP A 74 81.01 -31.86 53.00
CA ASP A 74 80.55 -31.90 54.39
C ASP A 74 79.13 -31.31 54.51
N GLU A 75 78.62 -31.24 55.74
CA GLU A 75 77.30 -30.71 56.07
C GLU A 75 77.11 -29.24 55.65
N ILE A 76 78.21 -28.48 55.54
CA ILE A 76 78.18 -27.09 55.09
C ILE A 76 77.94 -27.02 53.58
N GLY A 77 78.55 -27.93 52.82
CA GLY A 77 78.27 -28.12 51.39
C GLY A 77 76.81 -28.50 51.15
N GLU A 78 76.27 -29.43 51.94
CA GLU A 78 74.87 -29.87 51.85
C GLU A 78 73.88 -28.74 52.20
N LEU A 79 74.16 -27.94 53.23
CA LEU A 79 73.39 -26.74 53.56
C LEU A 79 73.36 -25.74 52.40
N GLY A 80 74.51 -25.50 51.76
CA GLY A 80 74.62 -24.62 50.60
C GLY A 80 73.79 -25.13 49.41
N PHE A 81 73.80 -26.43 49.16
CA PHE A 81 73.00 -27.07 48.10
C PHE A 81 71.49 -26.92 48.33
N TRP A 82 70.99 -27.28 49.52
CA TRP A 82 69.57 -27.18 49.84
C TRP A 82 69.09 -25.72 49.91
N PHE A 83 69.93 -24.81 50.41
CA PHE A 83 69.64 -23.38 50.38
C PHE A 83 69.47 -22.87 48.95
N ASN A 84 70.40 -23.18 48.04
CA ASN A 84 70.30 -22.78 46.65
C ASN A 84 69.04 -23.35 45.96
N THR A 85 68.68 -24.60 46.26
CA THR A 85 67.47 -25.25 45.75
C THR A 85 66.20 -24.54 46.27
N PHE A 86 66.18 -24.15 47.54
CA PHE A 86 65.08 -23.36 48.12
C PHE A 86 64.92 -22.00 47.43
N ILE A 87 66.02 -21.28 47.21
CA ILE A 87 66.00 -19.99 46.50
C ILE A 87 65.53 -20.15 45.06
N GLU A 88 65.96 -21.21 44.36
CA GLU A 88 65.49 -21.52 43.01
C GLU A 88 63.96 -21.72 42.97
N LYS A 89 63.40 -22.46 43.94
CA LYS A 89 61.95 -22.67 44.05
C LYS A 89 61.20 -21.38 44.38
N LEU A 90 61.72 -20.55 45.28
CA LEU A 90 61.14 -19.23 45.54
C LEU A 90 61.17 -18.34 44.30
N GLN A 91 62.29 -18.31 43.57
CA GLN A 91 62.43 -17.54 42.34
C GLN A 91 61.42 -18.00 41.28
N GLU A 92 61.20 -19.31 41.14
CA GLU A 92 60.18 -19.87 40.24
C GLU A 92 58.76 -19.41 40.65
N ILE A 93 58.43 -19.44 41.94
CA ILE A 93 57.14 -18.97 42.47
C ILE A 93 56.95 -17.47 42.18
N ILE A 94 57.94 -16.62 42.48
CA ILE A 94 57.86 -15.17 42.21
C ILE A 94 57.70 -14.89 40.72
N LYS A 95 58.44 -15.60 39.85
CA LYS A 95 58.27 -15.50 38.39
C LYS A 95 56.86 -15.87 37.95
N ARG A 96 56.30 -16.95 38.50
CA ARG A 96 54.92 -17.37 38.21
C ARG A 96 53.89 -16.35 38.70
N ILE A 97 54.09 -15.78 39.90
CA ILE A 97 53.21 -14.72 40.43
C ILE A 97 53.27 -13.49 39.51
N ALA A 98 54.45 -13.02 39.14
CA ALA A 98 54.60 -11.87 38.24
C ALA A 98 53.95 -12.13 36.87
N ALA A 99 54.14 -13.33 36.30
CA ALA A 99 53.49 -13.72 35.05
C ALA A 99 51.95 -13.73 35.18
N ASN A 100 51.42 -14.30 36.28
CA ASN A 100 49.99 -14.33 36.54
C ASN A 100 49.41 -12.92 36.77
N SER A 101 50.12 -12.03 37.48
CA SER A 101 49.71 -10.64 37.66
C SER A 101 49.60 -9.91 36.32
N ASN A 102 50.56 -10.10 35.41
CA ASN A 102 50.49 -9.52 34.06
C ASN A 102 49.31 -10.10 33.24
N LEU A 103 49.02 -11.40 33.37
CA LEU A 103 47.85 -12.01 32.73
C LEU A 103 46.53 -11.45 33.28
N VAL A 104 46.44 -11.24 34.60
CA VAL A 104 45.28 -10.64 35.24
C VAL A 104 45.10 -9.19 34.77
N GLU A 105 46.18 -8.39 34.75
CA GLU A 105 46.14 -7.01 34.23
C GLU A 105 45.65 -6.96 32.77
N GLY A 106 46.20 -7.81 31.90
CA GLY A 106 45.76 -7.92 30.51
C GLY A 106 44.27 -8.28 30.39
N SER A 107 43.82 -9.25 31.19
CA SER A 107 42.41 -9.68 31.23
C SER A 107 41.49 -8.57 31.74
N SER A 108 41.91 -7.81 32.76
CA SER A 108 41.16 -6.66 33.29
C SER A 108 41.04 -5.54 32.26
N ASN A 109 42.11 -5.24 31.51
CA ASN A 109 42.07 -4.25 30.44
C ASN A 109 41.15 -4.68 29.29
N GLN A 110 41.18 -5.96 28.89
CA GLN A 110 40.24 -6.51 27.91
C GLN A 110 38.79 -6.42 28.39
N LEU A 111 38.52 -6.77 29.66
CA LEU A 111 37.18 -6.68 30.25
C LEU A 111 36.67 -5.23 30.27
N SER A 112 37.52 -4.26 30.62
CA SER A 112 37.18 -2.83 30.57
C SER A 112 36.81 -2.37 29.16
N SER A 113 37.58 -2.80 28.15
CA SER A 113 37.26 -2.51 26.74
C SER A 113 35.92 -3.12 26.30
N ILE A 114 35.65 -4.36 26.70
CA ILE A 114 34.38 -5.05 26.42
C ILE A 114 33.21 -4.33 27.12
N ALA A 115 33.37 -3.93 28.38
CA ALA A 115 32.36 -3.19 29.12
C ALA A 115 32.04 -1.84 28.44
N GLY A 116 33.05 -1.13 27.94
CA GLY A 116 32.84 0.10 27.17
C GLY A 116 32.06 -0.12 25.87
N LYS A 117 32.37 -1.19 25.13
CA LYS A 117 31.60 -1.57 23.92
C LYS A 117 30.17 -1.97 24.25
N LEU A 118 29.95 -2.70 25.34
CA LEU A 118 28.62 -3.08 25.81
C LEU A 118 27.79 -1.84 26.18
N TYR A 119 28.39 -0.86 26.86
CA TYR A 119 27.72 0.39 27.20
C TYR A 119 27.27 1.15 25.94
N GLY A 120 28.16 1.33 24.97
CA GLY A 120 27.81 1.97 23.69
C GLY A 120 26.74 1.19 22.91
N GLY A 121 26.83 -0.14 22.90
CA GLY A 121 25.82 -1.01 22.27
C GLY A 121 24.45 -0.92 22.95
N ALA A 122 24.41 -0.77 24.28
CA ALA A 122 23.18 -0.60 25.04
C ALA A 122 22.53 0.77 24.76
N GLU A 123 23.33 1.84 24.67
CA GLU A 123 22.85 3.18 24.30
C GLU A 123 22.26 3.21 22.89
N ASP A 124 22.96 2.60 21.91
CA ASP A 124 22.46 2.47 20.54
C ASP A 124 21.16 1.65 20.47
N THR A 125 21.08 0.58 21.26
CA THR A 125 19.86 -0.24 21.35
C THR A 125 18.71 0.57 21.94
N SER A 126 18.95 1.32 23.01
CA SER A 126 17.94 2.20 23.62
C SER A 126 17.40 3.23 22.62
N ARG A 127 18.30 3.90 21.88
CA ARG A 127 17.92 4.86 20.83
C ARG A 127 17.09 4.21 19.72
N ARG A 128 17.49 3.01 19.27
CA ARG A 128 16.71 2.26 18.25
C ARG A 128 15.32 1.89 18.76
N THR A 129 15.21 1.45 20.01
CA THR A 129 13.91 1.13 20.63
C THR A 129 13.01 2.36 20.71
N SER A 130 13.55 3.54 21.07
CA SER A 130 12.79 4.79 21.08
C SER A 130 12.28 5.17 19.68
N ASN A 131 13.11 5.01 18.65
CA ASN A 131 12.68 5.24 17.26
C ASN A 131 11.58 4.26 16.82
N VAL A 132 11.69 2.99 17.20
CA VAL A 132 10.66 1.97 16.90
C VAL A 132 9.35 2.31 17.62
N ALA A 133 9.40 2.78 18.87
CA ALA A 133 8.21 3.22 19.59
C ALA A 133 7.53 4.41 18.88
N ALA A 134 8.29 5.44 18.52
CA ALA A 134 7.77 6.59 17.78
C ALA A 134 7.17 6.18 16.41
N ALA A 135 7.84 5.29 15.67
CA ALA A 135 7.30 4.76 14.41
C ALA A 135 6.00 3.96 14.62
N SER A 136 5.89 3.22 15.73
CA SER A 136 4.68 2.46 16.07
C SER A 136 3.51 3.38 16.45
N GLU A 137 3.77 4.48 17.16
CA GLU A 137 2.77 5.53 17.43
C GLU A 137 2.29 6.17 16.12
N GLN A 138 3.19 6.54 15.23
CA GLN A 138 2.84 7.10 13.93
C GLN A 138 2.05 6.10 13.08
N MET A 139 2.43 4.82 13.09
CA MET A 139 1.68 3.76 12.41
C MET A 139 0.27 3.63 12.96
N SER A 140 0.10 3.71 14.28
CA SER A 140 -1.21 3.65 14.93
C SER A 140 -2.09 4.84 14.54
N ALA A 141 -1.52 6.04 14.47
CA ALA A 141 -2.24 7.22 13.98
C ALA A 141 -2.65 7.07 12.51
N ASN A 142 -1.78 6.54 11.65
CA ASN A 142 -2.11 6.27 10.26
C ASN A 142 -3.21 5.22 10.11
N LEU A 143 -3.22 4.17 10.95
CA LEU A 143 -4.28 3.16 10.94
C LEU A 143 -5.65 3.77 11.28
N ASN A 144 -5.72 4.76 12.18
CA ASN A 144 -6.97 5.49 12.44
C ASN A 144 -7.45 6.27 11.21
N ASN A 145 -6.54 6.92 10.48
CA ASN A 145 -6.90 7.61 9.22
C ASN A 145 -7.38 6.62 8.15
N VAL A 146 -6.75 5.45 8.05
CA VAL A 146 -7.20 4.37 7.15
C VAL A 146 -8.59 3.88 7.56
N ALA A 147 -8.85 3.68 8.85
CA ALA A 147 -10.17 3.26 9.33
C ALA A 147 -11.26 4.30 8.96
N ALA A 148 -10.99 5.59 9.17
CA ALA A 148 -11.90 6.66 8.78
C ALA A 148 -12.17 6.68 7.26
N ALA A 149 -11.14 6.52 6.43
CA ALA A 149 -11.29 6.43 4.98
C ALA A 149 -12.11 5.19 4.54
N MET A 150 -11.98 4.08 5.25
CA MET A 150 -12.78 2.88 5.00
C MET A 150 -14.26 3.07 5.37
N GLU A 151 -14.56 3.78 6.46
CA GLU A 151 -15.93 4.16 6.84
C GLU A 151 -16.58 5.07 5.78
N GLU A 152 -15.83 6.06 5.29
CA GLU A 152 -16.28 6.93 4.19
C GLU A 152 -16.52 6.14 2.90
N SER A 153 -15.61 5.24 2.54
CA SER A 153 -15.77 4.38 1.35
C SER A 153 -16.98 3.45 1.45
N SER A 154 -17.27 2.92 2.64
CA SER A 154 -18.47 2.11 2.89
C SER A 154 -19.74 2.95 2.70
N THR A 155 -19.75 4.17 3.24
CA THR A 155 -20.85 5.12 3.06
C THR A 155 -21.08 5.45 1.60
N ASN A 156 -20.03 5.74 0.84
CA ASN A 156 -20.11 6.00 -0.59
C ASN A 156 -20.64 4.80 -1.39
N THR A 157 -20.22 3.58 -1.03
CA THR A 157 -20.71 2.36 -1.67
C THR A 157 -22.21 2.16 -1.43
N ASN A 158 -22.69 2.44 -0.22
CA ASN A 158 -24.12 2.40 0.09
C ASN A 158 -24.92 3.44 -0.69
N MET A 159 -24.40 4.67 -0.84
CA MET A 159 -25.05 5.69 -1.67
C MET A 159 -25.14 5.27 -3.14
N VAL A 160 -24.09 4.66 -3.69
CA VAL A 160 -24.10 4.13 -5.06
C VAL A 160 -25.13 3.01 -5.20
N ALA A 161 -25.24 2.11 -4.21
CA ALA A 161 -26.26 1.05 -4.21
C ALA A 161 -27.68 1.63 -4.22
N SER A 162 -27.97 2.61 -3.37
CA SER A 162 -29.27 3.29 -3.36
C SER A 162 -29.58 4.01 -4.67
N ALA A 163 -28.59 4.68 -5.27
CA ALA A 163 -28.76 5.33 -6.57
C ALA A 163 -29.03 4.31 -7.70
N ALA A 164 -28.43 3.12 -7.63
CA ALA A 164 -28.69 2.04 -8.58
C ALA A 164 -30.10 1.44 -8.42
N GLU A 165 -30.60 1.31 -7.18
CA GLU A 165 -31.98 0.91 -6.91
C GLU A 165 -32.98 1.92 -7.46
N GLU A 166 -32.75 3.22 -7.23
CA GLU A 166 -33.59 4.30 -7.76
C GLU A 166 -33.58 4.30 -9.30
N MET A 167 -32.40 4.17 -9.91
CA MET A 167 -32.27 4.09 -11.37
C MET A 167 -33.01 2.88 -11.95
N THR A 168 -32.95 1.72 -11.28
CA THR A 168 -33.71 0.53 -11.69
C THR A 168 -35.21 0.78 -11.62
N SER A 169 -35.69 1.46 -10.58
CA SER A 169 -37.09 1.86 -10.45
C SER A 169 -37.51 2.80 -11.59
N THR A 170 -36.70 3.81 -11.90
CA THR A 170 -36.96 4.75 -13.00
C THR A 170 -36.97 4.05 -14.37
N ILE A 171 -36.05 3.11 -14.61
CA ILE A 171 -36.03 2.34 -15.86
C ILE A 171 -37.33 1.51 -16.02
N ASN A 172 -37.79 0.88 -14.94
CA ASN A 172 -39.07 0.14 -14.97
C ASN A 172 -40.26 1.07 -15.27
N GLU A 173 -40.28 2.27 -14.70
CA GLU A 173 -41.32 3.26 -14.97
C GLU A 173 -41.27 3.77 -16.42
N ILE A 174 -40.06 3.99 -16.98
CA ILE A 174 -39.87 4.35 -18.39
C ILE A 174 -40.38 3.24 -19.30
N ALA A 175 -40.06 1.97 -19.00
CA ALA A 175 -40.53 0.82 -19.78
C ALA A 175 -42.06 0.70 -19.77
N GLU A 176 -42.70 0.90 -18.61
CA GLU A 176 -44.16 0.89 -18.52
C GLU A 176 -44.79 2.06 -19.30
N ASN A 177 -44.21 3.26 -19.20
CA ASN A 177 -44.65 4.42 -19.98
C ASN A 177 -44.50 4.20 -21.49
N ALA A 178 -43.40 3.59 -21.93
CA ALA A 178 -43.16 3.25 -23.33
C ALA A 178 -44.20 2.24 -23.86
N GLU A 179 -44.49 1.19 -23.10
CA GLU A 179 -45.52 0.22 -23.50
C GLU A 179 -46.93 0.85 -23.56
N ARG A 180 -47.23 1.76 -22.62
CA ARG A 180 -48.47 2.57 -22.69
C ARG A 180 -48.51 3.45 -23.94
N ALA A 181 -47.40 4.12 -24.28
CA ALA A 181 -47.31 4.95 -25.48
C ALA A 181 -47.48 4.12 -26.78
N ARG A 182 -46.90 2.91 -26.83
CA ARG A 182 -47.07 1.95 -27.93
C ARG A 182 -48.54 1.55 -28.09
N SER A 183 -49.21 1.21 -26.99
CA SER A 183 -50.64 0.86 -26.98
C SER A 183 -51.52 2.00 -27.49
N VAL A 184 -51.25 3.24 -27.06
CA VAL A 184 -51.99 4.44 -27.52
C VAL A 184 -51.75 4.70 -29.00
N SER A 185 -50.49 4.61 -29.46
CA SER A 185 -50.14 4.83 -30.87
C SER A 185 -50.81 3.81 -31.79
N SER A 186 -50.82 2.54 -31.41
CA SER A 186 -51.52 1.47 -32.15
C SER A 186 -53.03 1.75 -32.27
N LYS A 187 -53.68 2.20 -31.18
CA LYS A 187 -55.09 2.61 -31.22
C LYS A 187 -55.32 3.81 -32.14
N ALA A 188 -54.42 4.79 -32.12
CA ALA A 188 -54.52 5.97 -32.96
C ALA A 188 -54.40 5.65 -34.46
N VAL A 189 -53.50 4.72 -34.85
CA VAL A 189 -53.42 4.21 -36.24
C VAL A 189 -54.72 3.55 -36.66
N ALA A 190 -55.28 2.67 -35.82
CA ALA A 190 -56.56 2.01 -36.12
C ALA A 190 -57.71 3.02 -36.29
N GLN A 191 -57.73 4.07 -35.47
CA GLN A 191 -58.73 5.14 -35.55
C GLN A 191 -58.56 6.00 -36.81
N ALA A 192 -57.32 6.33 -37.19
CA ALA A 192 -57.02 7.06 -38.42
C ALA A 192 -57.44 6.25 -39.66
N GLN A 193 -57.16 4.94 -39.68
CA GLN A 193 -57.58 4.06 -40.78
C GLN A 193 -59.11 3.99 -40.91
N SER A 194 -59.83 3.94 -39.79
CA SER A 194 -61.30 4.02 -39.77
C SER A 194 -61.82 5.35 -40.31
N ALA A 195 -61.21 6.48 -39.93
CA ALA A 195 -61.54 7.80 -40.46
C ALA A 195 -61.30 7.90 -41.98
N SER A 196 -60.17 7.37 -42.47
CA SER A 196 -59.85 7.30 -43.91
C SER A 196 -60.91 6.49 -44.68
N GLN A 197 -61.35 5.35 -44.15
CA GLN A 197 -62.43 4.56 -44.75
C GLN A 197 -63.76 5.31 -44.81
N ASN A 198 -64.14 6.03 -43.75
CA ASN A 198 -65.36 6.84 -43.74
C ASN A 198 -65.28 7.99 -44.74
N MET A 199 -64.11 8.59 -44.92
CA MET A 199 -63.90 9.64 -45.92
C MET A 199 -63.99 9.11 -47.35
N ARG A 200 -63.45 7.92 -47.62
CA ARG A 200 -63.62 7.25 -48.93
C ARG A 200 -65.10 6.99 -49.24
N LYS A 201 -65.87 6.50 -48.25
CA LYS A 201 -67.33 6.32 -48.38
C LYS A 201 -68.06 7.65 -48.66
N LEU A 202 -67.64 8.75 -48.03
CA LEU A 202 -68.21 10.07 -48.34
C LEU A 202 -67.88 10.52 -49.76
N GLY A 203 -66.65 10.27 -50.23
CA GLY A 203 -66.25 10.55 -51.61
C GLY A 203 -67.08 9.77 -52.63
N GLU A 204 -67.33 8.49 -52.39
CA GLU A 204 -68.23 7.66 -53.22
C GLU A 204 -69.68 8.18 -53.20
N ALA A 205 -70.20 8.58 -52.04
CA ALA A 205 -71.52 9.17 -51.92
C ALA A 205 -71.62 10.50 -52.70
N ALA A 206 -70.61 11.37 -52.59
CA ALA A 206 -70.53 12.61 -53.34
C ALA A 206 -70.46 12.36 -54.86
N GLN A 207 -69.75 11.33 -55.32
CA GLN A 207 -69.72 10.94 -56.74
C GLN A 207 -71.09 10.48 -57.25
N LYS A 208 -71.83 9.71 -56.45
CA LYS A 208 -73.21 9.32 -56.78
C LYS A 208 -74.12 10.54 -56.89
N ILE A 209 -74.01 11.50 -55.96
CA ILE A 209 -74.79 12.75 -56.02
C ILE A 209 -74.42 13.55 -57.28
N SER A 210 -73.12 13.66 -57.61
CA SER A 210 -72.67 14.34 -58.84
C SER A 210 -73.32 13.76 -60.10
N THR A 211 -73.41 12.43 -60.18
CA THR A 211 -74.05 11.73 -61.30
C THR A 211 -75.54 12.07 -61.37
N VAL A 212 -76.23 12.05 -60.23
CA VAL A 212 -77.66 12.42 -60.14
C VAL A 212 -77.89 13.88 -60.55
N THR A 213 -77.02 14.80 -60.11
CA THR A 213 -77.13 16.23 -60.50
C THR A 213 -76.89 16.44 -61.99
N GLU A 214 -76.01 15.64 -62.61
CA GLU A 214 -75.79 15.70 -64.05
C GLU A 214 -77.03 15.24 -64.82
N THR A 215 -77.65 14.12 -64.42
CA THR A 215 -78.94 13.67 -64.97
C THR A 215 -80.05 14.71 -64.78
N ILE A 216 -80.15 15.37 -63.62
CA ILE A 216 -81.17 16.41 -63.39
C ILE A 216 -80.93 17.63 -64.29
N THR A 217 -79.67 18.00 -64.52
CA THR A 217 -79.32 19.11 -65.41
C THR A 217 -79.73 18.78 -66.85
N GLU A 218 -79.40 17.57 -67.34
CA GLU A 218 -79.83 17.09 -68.66
C GLU A 218 -81.36 17.07 -68.81
N ILE A 219 -82.09 16.57 -67.80
CA ILE A 219 -83.56 16.59 -67.79
C ILE A 219 -84.09 18.02 -67.83
N SER A 220 -83.48 18.95 -67.08
CA SER A 220 -83.89 20.36 -67.06
C SER A 220 -83.66 21.04 -68.40
N GLU A 221 -82.54 20.77 -69.08
CA GLU A 221 -82.25 21.27 -70.43
C GLU A 221 -83.21 20.71 -71.47
N GLN A 222 -83.51 19.41 -71.42
CA GLN A 222 -84.54 18.79 -72.28
C GLN A 222 -85.92 19.39 -72.03
N THR A 223 -86.28 19.63 -70.76
CA THR A 223 -87.56 20.24 -70.38
C THR A 223 -87.64 21.68 -70.89
N ASN A 224 -86.55 22.45 -70.80
CA ASN A 224 -86.45 23.80 -71.35
C ASN A 224 -86.60 23.81 -72.89
N LEU A 225 -86.01 22.84 -73.60
CA LEU A 225 -86.18 22.67 -75.05
C LEU A 225 -87.62 22.28 -75.44
N LEU A 226 -88.22 21.35 -74.70
CA LEU A 226 -89.63 20.95 -74.88
C LEU A 226 -90.58 22.13 -74.66
N ALA A 227 -90.36 22.89 -73.59
CA ALA A 227 -91.14 24.08 -73.26
C ALA A 227 -90.96 25.18 -74.32
N LEU A 228 -89.74 25.39 -74.82
CA LEU A 228 -89.47 26.33 -75.92
C LEU A 228 -90.23 25.95 -77.19
N ASN A 229 -90.21 24.66 -77.59
CA ASN A 229 -90.96 24.16 -78.72
C ASN A 229 -92.47 24.35 -78.53
N ALA A 230 -92.98 24.11 -77.32
CA ALA A 230 -94.39 24.34 -76.98
C ALA A 230 -94.76 25.83 -77.06
N THR A 231 -93.91 26.75 -76.58
CA THR A 231 -94.11 28.19 -76.71
C THR A 231 -94.16 28.64 -78.17
N ILE A 232 -93.29 28.07 -79.03
CA ILE A 232 -93.28 28.36 -80.48
C ILE A 232 -94.60 27.92 -81.13
N GLU A 233 -95.05 26.70 -80.85
CA GLU A 233 -96.29 26.17 -81.46
C GLU A 233 -97.54 26.89 -80.92
N ALA A 234 -97.53 27.29 -79.65
CA ALA A 234 -98.57 28.11 -79.04
C ALA A 234 -98.65 29.52 -79.68
N ALA A 235 -97.51 30.14 -80.00
CA ALA A 235 -97.48 31.40 -80.75
C ALA A 235 -98.02 31.24 -82.18
N ARG A 236 -97.81 30.08 -82.80
CA ARG A 236 -98.30 29.73 -84.14
C ARG A 236 -99.83 29.58 -84.20
N ALA A 237 -100.45 29.16 -83.11
CA ALA A 237 -101.91 28.99 -82.98
C ALA A 237 -102.69 30.31 -82.73
N GLY A 238 -102.01 31.46 -82.60
CA GLY A 238 -102.66 32.78 -82.46
C GLY A 238 -103.46 32.94 -81.15
N GLU A 239 -104.66 33.53 -81.21
CA GLU A 239 -105.50 33.80 -80.03
C GLU A 239 -105.90 32.52 -79.25
N ALA A 240 -106.03 31.37 -79.93
CA ALA A 240 -106.39 30.10 -79.29
C ALA A 240 -105.25 29.50 -78.44
N GLY A 241 -104.00 29.90 -78.68
CA GLY A 241 -102.79 29.37 -78.02
C GLY A 241 -102.31 30.17 -76.81
N LYS A 242 -102.88 31.34 -76.52
CA LYS A 242 -102.40 32.26 -75.46
C LYS A 242 -102.25 31.61 -74.08
N GLY A 243 -103.27 30.84 -73.64
CA GLY A 243 -103.22 30.16 -72.35
C GLY A 243 -102.11 29.10 -72.28
N PHE A 244 -101.89 28.38 -73.39
CA PHE A 244 -100.82 27.38 -73.51
C PHE A 244 -99.43 28.03 -73.55
N ALA A 245 -99.29 29.18 -74.21
CA ALA A 245 -98.04 29.94 -74.26
C ALA A 245 -97.59 30.43 -72.88
N VAL A 246 -98.53 30.85 -72.02
CA VAL A 246 -98.22 31.26 -70.63
C VAL A 246 -97.68 30.08 -69.82
N VAL A 247 -98.35 28.93 -69.87
CA VAL A 247 -97.90 27.71 -69.16
C VAL A 247 -96.56 27.21 -69.69
N ALA A 248 -96.35 27.23 -71.01
CA ALA A 248 -95.08 26.82 -71.61
C ALA A 248 -93.92 27.74 -71.20
N ASN A 249 -94.14 29.06 -71.12
CA ASN A 249 -93.13 29.99 -70.59
C ASN A 249 -92.84 29.77 -69.10
N GLU A 250 -93.86 29.49 -68.27
CA GLU A 250 -93.65 29.19 -66.85
C GLU A 250 -92.83 27.90 -66.66
N ILE A 251 -93.11 26.85 -67.43
CA ILE A 251 -92.33 25.60 -67.42
C ILE A 251 -90.89 25.85 -67.88
N LYS A 252 -90.69 26.69 -68.91
CA LYS A 252 -89.37 27.07 -69.41
C LYS A 252 -88.56 27.79 -68.32
N ASP A 253 -89.16 28.75 -67.63
CA ASP A 253 -88.49 29.48 -66.55
C ASP A 253 -88.19 28.58 -65.34
N LEU A 254 -89.10 27.67 -64.99
CA LEU A 254 -88.89 26.68 -63.93
C LEU A 254 -87.76 25.69 -64.29
N ALA A 255 -87.70 25.25 -65.55
CA ALA A 255 -86.63 24.39 -66.05
C ALA A 255 -85.27 25.11 -66.01
N ARG A 256 -85.22 26.40 -66.38
CA ARG A 256 -84.00 27.23 -66.27
C ARG A 256 -83.55 27.42 -64.82
N GLN A 257 -84.47 27.69 -63.90
CA GLN A 257 -84.16 27.78 -62.47
C GLN A 257 -83.65 26.45 -61.91
N THR A 258 -84.24 25.34 -62.33
CA THR A 258 -83.82 23.99 -61.91
C THR A 258 -82.41 23.68 -62.41
N ALA A 259 -82.12 23.95 -63.69
CA ALA A 259 -80.76 23.78 -64.24
C ALA A 259 -79.73 24.62 -63.48
N GLN A 260 -80.04 25.89 -63.19
CA GLN A 260 -79.15 26.77 -62.44
C GLN A 260 -78.93 26.29 -60.99
N ALA A 261 -79.99 25.85 -60.30
CA ALA A 261 -79.87 25.30 -58.95
C ALA A 261 -79.03 24.02 -58.95
N THR A 262 -79.19 23.18 -59.97
CA THR A 262 -78.44 21.92 -60.11
C THR A 262 -76.96 22.16 -60.39
N LEU A 263 -76.61 23.18 -61.19
CA LEU A 263 -75.23 23.63 -61.39
C LEU A 263 -74.59 24.10 -60.07
N ASN A 264 -75.34 24.84 -59.24
CA ASN A 264 -74.84 25.26 -57.93
C ASN A 264 -74.59 24.06 -57.00
N ILE A 265 -75.48 23.05 -57.02
CA ILE A 265 -75.28 21.80 -56.26
C ILE A 265 -74.05 21.05 -56.79
N LYS A 266 -73.87 20.96 -58.12
CA LYS A 266 -72.68 20.34 -58.74
C LYS A 266 -71.39 20.97 -58.22
N SER A 267 -71.31 22.31 -58.21
CA SER A 267 -70.15 23.04 -57.67
C SER A 267 -69.89 22.70 -56.19
N GLN A 268 -70.93 22.63 -55.35
CA GLN A 268 -70.76 22.28 -53.94
C GLN A 268 -70.30 20.82 -53.77
N ILE A 269 -70.79 19.91 -54.60
CA ILE A 269 -70.37 18.50 -54.58
C ILE A 269 -68.91 18.34 -55.05
N GLU A 270 -68.48 19.10 -56.05
CA GLU A 270 -67.08 19.14 -56.47
C GLU A 270 -66.16 19.64 -55.33
N ASP A 271 -66.59 20.64 -54.57
CA ASP A 271 -65.88 21.13 -53.39
C ASP A 271 -65.82 20.07 -52.27
N VAL A 272 -66.92 19.35 -52.02
CA VAL A 272 -66.96 18.23 -51.06
C VAL A 272 -66.01 17.11 -51.50
N GLN A 273 -65.98 16.74 -52.78
CA GLN A 273 -65.07 15.72 -53.31
C GLN A 273 -63.61 16.15 -53.21
N ARG A 274 -63.30 17.42 -53.50
CA ARG A 274 -61.95 17.98 -53.38
C ARG A 274 -61.49 17.96 -51.93
N THR A 275 -62.33 18.44 -51.02
CA THR A 275 -62.06 18.45 -49.57
C THR A 275 -61.85 17.04 -49.05
N THR A 276 -62.73 16.11 -49.40
CA THR A 276 -62.64 14.70 -49.01
C THR A 276 -61.32 14.05 -49.45
N ARG A 277 -60.90 14.27 -50.71
CA ARG A 277 -59.61 13.77 -51.21
C ARG A 277 -58.43 14.36 -50.44
N SER A 278 -58.45 15.66 -50.18
CA SER A 278 -57.41 16.32 -49.38
C SER A 278 -57.36 15.76 -47.95
N THR A 279 -58.52 15.55 -47.32
CA THR A 279 -58.60 15.00 -45.96
C THR A 279 -58.06 13.57 -45.89
N VAL A 280 -58.31 12.72 -46.89
CA VAL A 280 -57.72 11.36 -46.94
C VAL A 280 -56.19 11.43 -46.98
N ILE A 281 -55.60 12.31 -47.80
CA ILE A 281 -54.15 12.50 -47.88
C ILE A 281 -53.57 12.93 -46.52
N GLU A 282 -54.25 13.86 -45.83
CA GLU A 282 -53.82 14.30 -44.50
C GLU A 282 -53.94 13.20 -43.44
N ILE A 283 -55.00 12.39 -43.48
CA ILE A 283 -55.15 11.23 -42.57
C ILE A 283 -54.07 10.19 -42.81
N ASP A 284 -53.72 9.91 -44.07
CA ASP A 284 -52.66 8.96 -44.42
C ASP A 284 -51.29 9.46 -43.91
N ARG A 285 -51.00 10.76 -44.05
CA ARG A 285 -49.79 11.40 -43.46
C ARG A 285 -49.76 11.30 -41.93
N ILE A 286 -50.88 11.56 -41.26
CA ILE A 286 -50.98 11.42 -39.79
C ILE A 286 -50.70 9.97 -39.38
N SER A 287 -51.25 9.01 -40.13
CA SER A 287 -51.02 7.58 -39.87
C SER A 287 -49.55 7.19 -40.00
N GLU A 288 -48.85 7.74 -41.00
CA GLU A 288 -47.41 7.53 -41.20
C GLU A 288 -46.58 8.10 -40.04
N VAL A 289 -46.91 9.31 -39.58
CA VAL A 289 -46.25 9.93 -38.42
C VAL A 289 -46.45 9.10 -37.14
N ILE A 290 -47.67 8.63 -36.89
CA ILE A 290 -47.96 7.80 -35.70
C ILE A 290 -47.26 6.44 -35.81
N SER A 291 -47.19 5.85 -37.00
CA SER A 291 -46.42 4.62 -37.23
C SER A 291 -44.93 4.83 -36.93
N GLY A 292 -44.35 5.95 -37.37
CA GLY A 292 -42.98 6.30 -37.05
C GLY A 292 -42.74 6.44 -35.54
N VAL A 293 -43.67 7.04 -34.80
CA VAL A 293 -43.61 7.09 -33.32
C VAL A 293 -43.66 5.69 -32.71
N ASN A 294 -44.52 4.81 -33.22
CA ASN A 294 -44.64 3.43 -32.74
C ASN A 294 -43.36 2.62 -32.97
N ASP A 295 -42.67 2.86 -34.09
CA ASP A 295 -41.40 2.18 -34.41
C ASP A 295 -40.26 2.67 -33.49
N ILE A 296 -40.19 3.98 -33.21
CA ILE A 296 -39.21 4.55 -32.27
C ILE A 296 -39.39 3.94 -30.87
N VAL A 297 -40.63 3.88 -30.38
CA VAL A 297 -40.95 3.28 -29.08
C VAL A 297 -40.67 1.77 -29.07
N GLY A 298 -40.85 1.09 -30.21
CA GLY A 298 -40.61 -0.35 -30.36
C GLY A 298 -39.13 -0.75 -30.39
N ASP A 299 -38.26 0.09 -30.97
CA ASP A 299 -36.82 -0.15 -31.00
C ASP A 299 -36.15 0.15 -29.65
N ASP A 300 -36.60 1.18 -28.93
CA ASP A 300 -36.07 1.52 -27.61
C ASP A 300 -36.32 0.39 -26.57
N CYS A 301 -37.44 -0.34 -26.69
CA CYS A 301 -37.74 -1.50 -25.84
C CYS A 301 -36.98 -2.79 -26.22
N ARG A 302 -36.29 -2.85 -27.37
CA ARG A 302 -35.49 -4.02 -27.79
C ARG A 302 -33.99 -3.86 -27.55
N GLY A 303 -33.53 -2.62 -27.30
CA GLY A 303 -32.11 -2.27 -27.16
C GLY A 303 -31.57 -2.29 -25.73
N GLY A 304 -32.42 -2.39 -24.71
CA GLY A 304 -32.04 -2.57 -23.30
C GLY A 304 -32.19 -4.00 -22.83
#